data_AF-A0A8X6GGT1-F1
#
_entry.id   AF-A0A8X6GGT1-F1
#
_cell.length_a   1.000
_cell.length_b   1.000
_cell.length_c   1.000
_cell.angle_alpha   90.00
_cell.angle_beta   90.00
_cell.angle_gamma   90.00
#
_symmetry.space_group_name_H-M   'P 1'
#
loop_
_entity.id
_entity.type
_entity.pdbx_description
1 polymer ?
#
loop_
_entity_poly.entity_id
_entity_poly.type
_entity_poly.pdbx_seq_one_letter_code
_entity_poly.pdbx_strand_id
1 'polypeptide(L)' 'MTLKDEPRTGRPFDFDDNLLKAVLEQNPRQSKRCLAERLITSQSTVIRHLEKLEKAIKLGVWVLHNLK' A
#
# COMPACT_ATOMS: atom_id res chain seq x y z
N MET A 1 27.12 1.18 34.86
CA MET A 1 27.39 1.36 33.42
C MET A 1 26.07 1.13 32.69
N THR A 2 25.35 2.18 32.33
CA THR A 2 24.01 2.06 31.76
C THR A 2 24.16 1.95 30.25
N LEU A 3 24.03 0.74 29.71
CA LEU A 3 24.06 0.47 28.27
C LEU A 3 22.79 1.05 27.65
N LYS A 4 22.92 2.17 26.92
CA LYS A 4 21.81 2.73 26.14
C LYS A 4 21.71 1.91 24.84
N ASP A 5 20.67 1.10 24.73
CA ASP A 5 20.27 0.53 23.44
C ASP A 5 19.79 1.67 22.53
N GLU A 6 20.66 2.13 21.64
CA GLU A 6 20.24 2.94 20.51
C GLU A 6 19.47 2.08 19.51
N PRO A 7 18.40 2.61 18.88
CA PRO A 7 17.64 1.87 17.90
C PRO A 7 18.58 1.46 16.76
N ARG A 8 18.72 0.15 16.54
CA ARG A 8 19.58 -0.39 15.49
C ARG A 8 19.15 0.20 14.16
N THR A 9 20.05 0.95 13.53
CA THR A 9 19.88 1.52 12.20
C THR A 9 19.93 0.38 11.17
N GLY A 10 18.82 -0.33 11.02
CA GLY A 10 18.62 -1.23 9.88
C GLY A 10 18.60 -0.43 8.57
N ARG A 11 18.53 -1.13 7.43
CA ARG A 11 18.43 -0.47 6.12
C ARG A 11 17.18 0.43 6.12
N PRO A 12 17.31 1.76 5.93
CA PRO A 12 16.16 2.60 5.70
C PRO A 12 15.58 2.21 4.34
N PHE A 13 14.54 1.39 4.37
CA PHE A 13 13.71 1.15 3.20
C PHE A 13 12.63 2.22 3.22
N ASP A 14 12.98 3.39 2.71
CA ASP A 14 12.04 4.51 2.61
C ASP A 14 11.15 4.26 1.41
N PHE A 15 9.97 3.71 1.68
CA PHE A 15 8.92 3.57 0.68
C PHE A 15 8.03 4.79 0.78
N ASP A 16 7.81 5.47 -0.35
CA ASP A 16 7.00 6.66 -0.37
C ASP A 16 5.50 6.32 -0.24
N ASP A 17 5.00 6.39 0.99
CA ASP A 17 3.58 6.20 1.33
C ASP A 17 2.68 7.23 0.59
N ASN A 18 3.21 8.42 0.24
CA ASN A 18 2.45 9.43 -0.50
C ASN A 18 2.25 9.03 -1.95
N LEU A 19 3.28 8.43 -2.58
CA LEU A 19 3.18 7.90 -3.93
C LEU A 19 2.16 6.76 -4.00
N LEU A 20 2.17 5.86 -3.02
CA LEU A 20 1.17 4.79 -2.93
C LEU A 20 -0.26 5.37 -2.80
N LYS A 21 -0.44 6.41 -1.99
CA LYS A 21 -1.72 7.09 -1.83
C LYS A 21 -2.19 7.75 -3.13
N ALA A 22 -1.31 8.45 -3.84
CA ALA A 22 -1.65 9.09 -5.11
C ALA A 22 -2.10 8.06 -6.16
N VAL A 23 -1.46 6.89 -6.21
CA VAL A 23 -1.84 5.81 -7.12
C VAL A 23 -3.20 5.21 -6.76
N LEU A 24 -3.52 5.07 -5.47
CA LEU A 24 -4.82 4.59 -5.00
C LEU A 24 -5.95 5.58 -5.30
N GLU A 25 -5.72 6.88 -5.16
CA GLU A 25 -6.72 7.92 -5.48
C GLU A 25 -7.05 7.93 -6.98
N GLN A 26 -6.06 7.71 -7.85
CA GLN A 26 -6.30 7.62 -9.29
C GLN A 26 -7.13 6.39 -9.66
N ASN A 27 -6.89 5.25 -9.02
CA ASN A 27 -7.56 3.99 -9.34
C ASN A 27 -7.73 3.12 -8.08
N PRO A 28 -8.86 3.23 -7.37
CA PRO A 28 -9.05 2.52 -6.10
C PRO A 28 -9.24 1.00 -6.25
N ARG A 29 -9.47 0.49 -7.47
CA ARG A 29 -9.70 -0.93 -7.77
C ARG A 29 -8.45 -1.69 -8.23
N GLN A 30 -7.25 -1.12 -8.10
CA GLN A 30 -6.03 -1.82 -8.53
C GLN A 30 -5.68 -3.01 -7.64
N SER A 31 -5.13 -4.06 -8.25
CA SER A 31 -4.60 -5.21 -7.52
C SER A 31 -3.23 -4.86 -6.88
N LYS A 32 -2.91 -5.52 -5.77
CA LYS A 32 -1.63 -5.32 -5.06
C LYS A 32 -0.41 -5.62 -5.95
N ARG A 33 -0.54 -6.58 -6.87
CA ARG A 33 0.50 -6.93 -7.84
C ARG A 33 0.68 -5.83 -8.90
N CYS A 34 -0.40 -5.26 -9.41
CA CYS A 34 -0.32 -4.16 -10.37
C CYS A 34 0.30 -2.90 -9.74
N LEU A 35 -0.02 -2.62 -8.47
CA LEU A 35 0.64 -1.56 -7.69
C LEU A 35 2.16 -1.81 -7.53
N ALA A 36 2.55 -3.04 -7.24
CA ALA A 36 3.95 -3.44 -7.13
C ALA A 36 4.71 -3.26 -8.45
N GLU A 37 4.11 -3.66 -9.57
CA GLU A 37 4.67 -3.46 -10.92
C GLU A 37 4.81 -1.97 -11.27
N ARG A 38 3.79 -1.15 -10.96
CA ARG A 38 3.82 0.31 -11.20
C ARG A 38 4.85 1.05 -10.35
N LEU A 39 5.02 0.63 -9.10
CA LEU A 39 5.96 1.23 -8.14
C LEU A 39 7.35 0.60 -8.19
N ILE A 40 7.59 -0.36 -9.11
CA ILE A 40 8.84 -1.12 -9.24
C ILE A 40 9.29 -1.66 -7.86
N THR A 41 8.33 -2.15 -7.09
CA THR A 41 8.54 -2.62 -5.72
C THR A 41 8.05 -4.05 -5.57
N SER A 42 8.47 -4.74 -4.52
CA SER A 42 7.92 -6.05 -4.19
C SER A 42 6.46 -5.96 -3.71
N GLN A 43 5.68 -6.99 -4.00
CA GLN A 43 4.28 -7.08 -3.54
C GLN A 43 4.17 -7.08 -2.01
N SER A 44 5.12 -7.71 -1.30
CA SER A 44 5.12 -7.78 0.17
C SER A 44 5.31 -6.39 0.80
N THR A 45 6.14 -5.55 0.18
CA THR A 45 6.26 -4.14 0.57
C THR A 45 4.92 -3.43 0.44
N VAL A 46 4.27 -3.51 -0.73
CA VAL A 46 2.97 -2.85 -0.95
C VAL A 46 1.93 -3.32 0.07
N ILE A 47 1.89 -4.61 0.40
CA ILE A 47 0.98 -5.16 1.42
C ILE A 47 1.25 -4.52 2.79
N ARG A 48 2.50 -4.52 3.27
CA ARG A 48 2.87 -3.96 4.57
C ARG A 48 2.50 -2.48 4.70
N HIS A 49 2.72 -1.72 3.62
CA HIS A 49 2.42 -0.29 3.59
C HIS A 49 0.92 0.00 3.49
N LEU A 50 0.14 -0.84 2.79
CA LEU A 50 -1.32 -0.76 2.79
C LEU A 50 -1.91 -1.04 4.18
N GLU A 51 -1.37 -2.01 4.91
CA GLU A 51 -1.76 -2.31 6.30
C GLU A 51 -1.46 -1.13 7.23
N LYS A 52 -0.27 -0.52 7.10
CA LYS A 52 0.13 0.68 7.84
C LYS A 52 -0.79 1.89 7.57
N LEU A 53 -1.29 2.01 6.34
CA LEU A 53 -2.22 3.09 5.93
C LEU A 53 -3.69 2.79 6.24
N GLU A 54 -3.99 1.62 6.83
CA GLU A 54 -5.35 1.10 7.06
C GLU A 54 -6.23 1.09 5.78
N LYS A 55 -5.60 0.98 4.62
CA LYS A 55 -6.31 0.96 3.33
C LYS A 55 -6.65 -0.47 2.95
N ALA A 56 -7.91 -0.83 3.13
CA ALA A 56 -8.48 -2.06 2.60
C ALA A 56 -9.11 -1.83 1.22
N ILE A 57 -8.88 -2.76 0.29
CA ILE A 57 -9.62 -2.81 -0.97
C ILE A 57 -11.06 -3.17 -0.62
N LYS A 58 -11.99 -2.24 -0.80
CA LYS A 58 -13.43 -2.53 -0.70
C LYS A 58 -13.92 -3.04 -2.04
N LEU A 59 -14.69 -4.13 -2.01
CA LEU A 59 -15.39 -4.59 -3.19
C LEU A 59 -16.37 -3.52 -3.65
N GLY A 60 -16.51 -3.40 -4.97
CA GLY A 60 -17.48 -2.49 -5.56
C GLY A 60 -18.91 -2.82 -5.15
N VAL A 61 -19.75 -1.78 -5.04
CA VAL A 61 -21.19 -1.96 -4.88
C VAL A 61 -21.74 -2.62 -6.16
N TRP A 62 -22.51 -3.68 -6.00
CA TRP A 62 -23.28 -4.27 -7.09
C TRP A 62 -24.42 -3.31 -7.46
N VAL A 63 -24.38 -2.77 -8.67
CA VAL A 63 -25.44 -1.90 -9.21
C VAL A 63 -26.32 -2.76 -10.10
N LEU A 64 -27.62 -2.80 -9.80
CA LEU A 64 -28.59 -3.51 -10.62
C LEU A 64 -28.76 -2.77 -11.95
N HIS A 65 -28.36 -3.42 -13.05
CA HIS A 65 -28.55 -2.88 -14.38
C HIS A 65 -29.98 -3.14 -14.84
N ASN A 66 -30.75 -2.07 -15.06
CA ASN A 66 -32.09 -2.18 -15.64
C ASN A 66 -31.95 -2.40 -17.16
N LEU A 67 -32.17 -3.64 -17.58
CA LEU A 67 -32.41 -3.99 -18.98
C LEU A 67 -33.83 -3.55 -19.34
N LYS A 68 -33.95 -2.49 -20.13
CA LYS A 68 -35.19 -2.09 -20.82
C LYS A 68 -35.15 -2.57 -22.26
#